data_AF-A0A6G1M5W0-F1
#
_entry.id   AF-A0A6G1M5W0-F1
#
_cell.length_a   1.000
_cell.length_b   1.000
_cell.length_c   1.000
_cell.angle_alpha   90.00
_cell.angle_beta   90.00
_cell.angle_gamma   90.00
#
_symmetry.space_group_name_H-M   'P 1'
#
loop_
_entity.id
_entity.type
_entity.pdbx_description
1 polymer ?
#
loop_
_entity_poly.entity_id
_entity_poly.type
_entity_poly.pdbx_seq_one_letter_code
_entity_poly.pdbx_strand_id
1 'polypeptide(L)'
;MPSSCQETGSTQFLLFKIALRSLDLDTAKRCLDKVCNGPNKDIAILYSCALEAQSMGNKDIILKVLSQLLEQADTTTPPEGANLPAIYRTMIRLILSDIQENKTVESGILDTLYSIFQKALNNAVKSKTASEAAADGTLKSMWSTDEYDWFSRNSYNLALRALQHWPPQYALHFSQLCVQLRNYGDARKSIISFREIREKLHPRLTEQSQKDFGERYLGLLSHEFEACVHLEVWDALPRIVEEVAKFGQLQPLRRIGDMILCADAPTATFLLVLENLINHCLRIEKHKIDKIARWIRVLLQKSLQGDLDRAERLVYQILDICQRRAVKHTFC
;
A
#
# COMPACT_ATOMS: atom_id res chain seq x y z
N MET A 1 27.65 -34.98 -16.12
CA MET A 1 27.00 -33.84 -16.80
C MET A 1 27.84 -32.59 -16.60
N PRO A 2 27.95 -31.69 -17.60
CA PRO A 2 28.74 -30.46 -17.48
C PRO A 2 28.17 -29.55 -16.37
N SER A 3 29.03 -28.92 -15.59
CA SER A 3 28.68 -28.12 -14.41
C SER A 3 27.74 -26.95 -14.74
N SER A 4 27.86 -26.39 -15.95
CA SER A 4 27.04 -25.26 -16.44
C SER A 4 25.58 -25.63 -16.73
N CYS A 5 25.27 -26.89 -17.05
CA CYS A 5 23.90 -27.36 -17.30
C CYS A 5 23.18 -27.81 -16.02
N GLN A 6 23.92 -27.99 -14.92
CA GLN A 6 23.35 -28.32 -13.61
C GLN A 6 22.73 -27.10 -12.91
N GLU A 7 23.16 -25.88 -13.28
CA GLU A 7 22.78 -24.64 -12.60
C GLU A 7 21.59 -23.91 -13.25
N THR A 8 21.06 -24.41 -14.37
CA THR A 8 19.85 -23.84 -14.96
C THR A 8 18.63 -24.06 -14.06
N GLY A 9 17.75 -23.06 -13.98
CA GLY A 9 16.58 -23.08 -13.08
C GLY A 9 15.68 -24.30 -13.29
N SER A 10 15.50 -24.76 -14.53
CA SER A 10 14.72 -25.95 -14.86
C SER A 10 15.34 -27.25 -14.32
N THR A 11 16.68 -27.36 -14.33
CA THR A 11 17.39 -28.52 -13.78
C THR A 11 17.28 -28.53 -12.26
N GLN A 12 17.43 -27.37 -11.61
CA GLN A 12 17.25 -27.25 -10.16
C GLN A 12 15.81 -27.52 -9.73
N PHE A 13 14.81 -27.14 -10.53
CA PHE A 13 13.41 -27.51 -10.29
C PHE A 13 13.18 -29.02 -10.35
N LEU A 14 13.76 -29.70 -11.35
CA LEU A 14 13.63 -31.16 -11.45
C LEU A 14 14.29 -31.87 -10.26
N LEU A 15 15.48 -31.40 -9.84
CA LEU A 15 16.17 -31.91 -8.65
C LEU A 15 15.39 -31.64 -7.37
N PHE A 16 14.80 -30.46 -7.23
CA PHE A 16 13.89 -30.12 -6.14
C PHE A 16 12.70 -31.08 -6.06
N LYS A 17 12.07 -31.34 -7.21
CA LYS A 17 10.93 -32.26 -7.32
C LYS A 17 11.29 -33.70 -6.97
N ILE A 18 12.46 -34.17 -7.41
CA ILE A 18 12.97 -35.50 -7.05
C ILE A 18 13.24 -35.55 -5.53
N ALA A 19 13.96 -34.57 -4.99
CA ALA A 19 14.30 -34.51 -3.58
C ALA A 19 13.07 -34.48 -2.67
N LEU A 20 12.03 -33.72 -3.03
CA LEU A 20 10.74 -33.72 -2.34
C LEU A 20 10.09 -35.10 -2.30
N ARG A 21 10.06 -35.81 -3.44
CA ARG A 21 9.47 -37.16 -3.52
C ARG A 21 10.29 -38.21 -2.79
N SER A 22 11.60 -38.01 -2.71
CA SER A 22 12.52 -38.85 -1.96
C SER A 22 12.60 -38.50 -0.47
N LEU A 23 11.82 -37.51 0.00
CA LEU A 23 11.84 -36.99 1.37
C LEU A 23 13.21 -36.45 1.83
N ASP A 24 14.10 -36.14 0.87
CA ASP A 24 15.38 -35.49 1.14
C ASP A 24 15.16 -33.97 1.20
N LEU A 25 14.70 -33.51 2.36
CA LEU A 25 14.32 -32.11 2.59
C LEU A 25 15.53 -31.16 2.54
N ASP A 26 16.73 -31.62 2.89
CA ASP A 26 17.93 -30.79 2.87
C ASP A 26 18.38 -30.52 1.43
N THR A 27 18.34 -31.54 0.58
CA THR A 27 18.60 -31.37 -0.85
C THR A 27 17.50 -30.54 -1.51
N ALA A 28 16.23 -30.73 -1.14
CA ALA A 28 15.13 -29.90 -1.63
C ALA A 28 15.33 -28.41 -1.26
N LYS A 29 15.66 -28.11 0.01
CA LYS A 29 15.96 -26.74 0.46
C LYS A 29 17.13 -26.12 -0.32
N ARG A 30 18.20 -26.89 -0.54
CA ARG A 30 19.39 -26.43 -1.29
C ARG A 30 19.09 -26.16 -2.75
N CYS A 31 18.31 -27.03 -3.41
CA CYS A 31 17.87 -26.82 -4.78
C CYS A 31 16.97 -25.58 -4.88
N LEU A 32 16.06 -25.40 -3.92
CA LEU A 32 15.24 -24.19 -3.85
C LEU A 32 16.10 -22.93 -3.70
N ASP A 33 17.08 -22.92 -2.79
CA ASP A 33 17.98 -21.78 -2.61
C ASP A 33 18.74 -21.42 -3.90
N LYS A 34 19.12 -22.42 -4.69
CA LYS A 34 19.74 -22.21 -6.00
C LYS A 34 18.77 -21.62 -7.03
N VAL A 35 17.50 -22.02 -7.02
CA VAL A 35 16.45 -21.40 -7.87
C VAL A 35 16.22 -19.95 -7.43
N CYS A 36 16.14 -19.70 -6.12
CA CYS A 36 15.86 -18.38 -5.55
C CYS A 36 16.99 -17.36 -5.81
N ASN A 37 18.24 -17.81 -5.75
CA ASN A 37 19.45 -16.98 -5.87
C ASN A 37 20.11 -17.05 -7.26
N GLY A 38 19.53 -17.81 -8.19
CA GLY A 38 20.06 -17.98 -9.54
C GLY A 38 20.01 -16.70 -10.39
N PRO A 39 20.80 -16.62 -11.47
CA PRO A 39 20.90 -15.45 -12.34
C PRO A 39 19.60 -15.14 -13.12
N ASN A 40 18.77 -16.15 -13.38
CA ASN A 40 17.43 -15.99 -13.96
C ASN A 40 16.36 -16.35 -12.92
N LYS A 41 15.86 -15.33 -12.22
CA LYS A 41 14.74 -15.42 -11.28
C LYS A 41 13.43 -15.62 -12.05
N ASP A 42 13.20 -16.84 -12.52
CA ASP A 42 11.99 -17.19 -13.25
C ASP A 42 10.85 -17.46 -12.26
N ILE A 43 9.90 -16.53 -12.20
CA ILE A 43 8.74 -16.60 -11.30
C ILE A 43 7.86 -17.81 -11.63
N ALA A 44 7.83 -18.26 -12.89
CA ALA A 44 7.08 -19.46 -13.26
C ALA A 44 7.67 -20.73 -12.62
N ILE A 45 8.99 -20.79 -12.48
CA ILE A 45 9.67 -21.89 -11.80
C ILE A 45 9.38 -21.87 -10.29
N LEU A 46 9.42 -20.69 -9.66
CA LEU A 46 9.05 -20.55 -8.23
C LEU A 46 7.59 -20.91 -7.96
N TYR A 47 6.68 -20.50 -8.84
CA TYR A 47 5.27 -20.90 -8.75
C TYR A 47 5.11 -22.42 -8.88
N SER A 48 5.86 -23.04 -9.80
CA SER A 48 5.89 -24.50 -9.95
C SER A 48 6.44 -25.20 -8.71
N CYS A 49 7.48 -24.64 -8.07
CA CYS A 49 8.00 -25.13 -6.79
C CYS A 49 6.93 -25.07 -5.69
N ALA A 50 6.13 -24.00 -5.65
CA ALA A 50 5.10 -23.81 -4.63
C ALA A 50 3.99 -24.86 -4.75
N LEU A 51 3.55 -25.13 -5.98
CA LEU A 51 2.54 -26.16 -6.26
C LEU A 51 3.03 -27.56 -5.89
N GLU A 52 4.28 -27.92 -6.22
CA GLU A 52 4.82 -29.24 -5.86
C GLU A 52 5.08 -29.36 -4.35
N ALA A 53 5.51 -28.29 -3.68
CA ALA A 53 5.63 -28.30 -2.23
C ALA A 53 4.26 -28.47 -1.55
N GLN A 54 3.22 -27.82 -2.10
CA GLN A 54 1.86 -27.90 -1.58
C GLN A 54 1.27 -29.31 -1.73
N SER A 55 1.51 -29.99 -2.85
CA SER A 55 1.04 -31.37 -3.05
C SER A 55 1.70 -32.37 -2.10
N MET A 56 2.94 -32.09 -1.68
CA MET A 56 3.70 -32.94 -0.76
C MET A 56 3.48 -32.62 0.73
N GLY A 57 2.75 -31.54 1.05
CA GLY A 57 2.31 -31.21 2.41
C GLY A 57 3.39 -30.71 3.38
N ASN A 58 4.60 -30.40 2.91
CA ASN A 58 5.68 -29.93 3.79
C ASN A 58 5.55 -28.41 4.07
N LYS A 59 5.02 -28.04 5.24
CA LYS A 59 4.71 -26.65 5.61
C LYS A 59 5.91 -25.71 5.53
N ASP A 60 7.07 -26.12 6.03
CA ASP A 60 8.29 -25.29 6.04
C ASP A 60 8.77 -24.96 4.63
N ILE A 61 8.81 -25.96 3.76
CA ILE A 61 9.22 -25.76 2.37
C ILE A 61 8.18 -24.90 1.65
N ILE A 62 6.88 -25.14 1.85
CA ILE A 62 5.83 -24.31 1.24
C ILE A 62 5.98 -22.85 1.68
N LEU A 63 6.15 -22.58 2.98
CA LEU A 63 6.31 -21.22 3.49
C LEU A 63 7.57 -20.55 2.94
N LYS A 64 8.68 -21.28 2.81
CA LYS A 64 9.92 -20.75 2.21
C LYS A 64 9.73 -20.39 0.73
N VAL A 65 9.11 -21.28 -0.06
CA VAL A 65 8.86 -21.01 -1.49
C VAL A 65 7.90 -19.82 -1.67
N LEU A 66 6.80 -19.79 -0.92
CA LEU A 66 5.80 -18.73 -1.03
C LEU A 66 6.36 -17.37 -0.58
N SER A 67 7.19 -17.35 0.47
CA SER A 67 7.87 -16.13 0.91
C SER A 67 8.78 -15.56 -0.19
N GLN A 68 9.57 -16.43 -0.84
CA GLN A 68 10.43 -15.98 -1.94
C GLN A 68 9.62 -15.46 -3.13
N LEU A 69 8.51 -16.13 -3.46
CA LEU A 69 7.64 -15.71 -4.55
C LEU A 69 7.07 -14.32 -4.29
N LEU A 70 6.64 -14.03 -3.05
CA LEU A 70 6.16 -12.70 -2.66
C LEU A 70 7.27 -11.64 -2.71
N GLU A 71 8.48 -11.94 -2.24
CA GLU A 71 9.61 -11.00 -2.31
C GLU A 71 9.99 -10.65 -3.75
N GLN A 72 9.92 -11.62 -4.66
CA GLN A 72 10.16 -11.35 -6.08
C GLN A 72 9.01 -10.56 -6.72
N ALA A 73 7.76 -10.84 -6.35
CA ALA A 73 6.59 -10.10 -6.83
C ALA A 73 6.54 -8.64 -6.34
N ASP A 74 7.24 -8.30 -5.25
CA ASP A 74 7.41 -6.91 -4.79
C ASP A 74 8.46 -6.13 -5.61
N THR A 75 9.39 -6.82 -6.29
CA THR A 75 10.49 -6.20 -7.06
C THR A 75 10.27 -6.22 -8.57
N THR A 76 9.45 -7.16 -9.06
CA THR A 76 9.17 -7.37 -10.47
C THR A 76 7.67 -7.48 -10.68
N THR A 77 7.16 -7.03 -11.83
CA THR A 77 5.74 -7.21 -12.16
C THR A 77 5.41 -8.70 -12.07
N PRO A 78 4.46 -9.11 -11.20
CA PRO A 78 4.11 -10.51 -11.07
C PRO A 78 3.64 -11.06 -12.41
N PRO A 79 3.94 -12.33 -12.75
CA PRO A 79 3.56 -12.92 -14.02
C PRO A 79 2.04 -12.90 -14.16
N GLU A 80 1.57 -12.76 -15.41
CA GLU A 80 0.15 -12.75 -15.74
C GLU A 80 -0.56 -13.96 -15.11
N GLY A 81 -1.54 -13.70 -14.24
CA GLY A 81 -2.34 -14.72 -13.57
C GLY A 81 -1.94 -15.07 -12.13
N ALA A 82 -0.83 -14.55 -11.57
CA ALA A 82 -0.48 -14.80 -10.17
C ALA A 82 -1.42 -14.08 -9.20
N ASN A 83 -2.25 -14.80 -8.45
CA ASN A 83 -3.14 -14.20 -7.44
C ASN A 83 -2.44 -14.05 -6.09
N LEU A 84 -1.76 -12.91 -5.88
CA LEU A 84 -1.06 -12.59 -4.62
C LEU A 84 -1.95 -12.70 -3.37
N PRO A 85 -3.20 -12.18 -3.35
CA PRO A 85 -4.11 -12.39 -2.21
C PRO A 85 -4.29 -13.87 -1.83
N ALA A 86 -4.42 -14.75 -2.82
CA ALA A 86 -4.54 -16.20 -2.59
C ALA A 86 -3.27 -16.81 -1.99
N ILE A 87 -2.09 -16.32 -2.38
CA ILE A 87 -0.80 -16.74 -1.82
C ILE A 87 -0.71 -16.34 -0.34
N TYR A 88 -1.00 -15.08 -0.02
CA TYR A 88 -1.05 -14.61 1.38
C TYR A 88 -2.02 -15.43 2.23
N ARG A 89 -3.24 -15.70 1.72
CA ARG A 89 -4.23 -16.56 2.37
C ARG A 89 -3.69 -17.96 2.63
N THR A 90 -2.98 -18.54 1.67
CA THR A 90 -2.41 -19.89 1.80
C THR A 90 -1.35 -19.92 2.89
N MET A 91 -0.45 -18.94 2.93
CA MET A 91 0.57 -18.83 3.99
C MET A 91 -0.07 -18.67 5.37
N ILE A 92 -1.06 -17.79 5.51
CA ILE A 92 -1.78 -17.59 6.77
C ILE A 92 -2.43 -18.90 7.23
N ARG A 93 -3.12 -19.62 6.34
CA ARG A 93 -3.77 -20.89 6.68
C ARG A 93 -2.76 -21.96 7.11
N LEU A 94 -1.60 -22.03 6.46
CA LEU A 94 -0.53 -22.98 6.82
C LEU A 94 0.02 -22.69 8.22
N ILE A 95 0.30 -21.43 8.52
CA ILE A 95 0.80 -21.01 9.84
C ILE A 95 -0.26 -21.24 10.92
N LEU A 96 -1.52 -20.92 10.64
CA LEU A 96 -2.62 -21.17 11.58
C LEU A 96 -2.83 -22.67 11.84
N SER A 97 -2.66 -23.52 10.83
CA SER A 97 -2.70 -24.98 10.99
C SER A 97 -1.54 -25.47 11.86
N ASP A 98 -0.34 -24.93 11.68
CA ASP A 98 0.81 -25.25 12.52
C ASP A 98 0.61 -24.81 13.99
N ILE A 99 0.07 -23.61 14.21
CA ILE A 99 -0.33 -23.11 15.54
C ILE A 99 -1.42 -23.98 16.19
N GLN A 100 -2.29 -24.60 15.40
CA GLN A 100 -3.34 -25.49 15.93
C GLN A 100 -2.80 -26.86 16.30
N GLU A 101 -1.81 -27.37 15.56
CA GLU A 101 -1.17 -28.67 15.82
C GLU A 101 -0.21 -28.62 17.01
N ASN A 102 0.46 -27.47 17.21
CA ASN A 102 1.42 -27.28 18.29
C ASN A 102 0.76 -26.72 19.56
N LYS A 103 0.97 -27.40 20.70
CA LYS A 103 0.40 -26.98 22.00
C LYS A 103 1.04 -25.71 22.56
N THR A 104 2.30 -25.44 22.21
CA THR A 104 3.05 -24.25 22.63
C THR A 104 3.31 -23.37 21.43
N VAL A 105 2.79 -22.16 21.46
CA VAL A 105 2.97 -21.19 20.37
C VAL A 105 4.21 -20.36 20.65
N GLU A 106 5.26 -20.55 19.85
CA GLU A 106 6.46 -19.72 19.92
C GLU A 106 6.18 -18.30 19.39
N SER A 107 6.78 -17.29 20.03
CA SER A 107 6.65 -15.88 19.62
C SER A 107 7.02 -15.66 18.15
N GLY A 108 8.06 -16.34 17.66
CA GLY A 108 8.53 -16.19 16.28
C GLY A 108 7.50 -16.61 15.22
N ILE A 109 6.64 -17.58 15.52
CA ILE A 109 5.55 -17.99 14.61
C ILE A 109 4.47 -16.91 14.55
N LEU A 110 4.14 -16.29 15.68
CA LEU A 110 3.18 -15.18 15.74
C LEU A 110 3.72 -13.92 15.05
N ASP A 111 5.01 -13.64 15.19
CA ASP A 111 5.67 -12.53 14.49
C ASP A 111 5.65 -12.75 12.98
N THR A 112 5.91 -13.98 12.53
CA THR A 112 5.82 -14.36 11.12
C THR A 112 4.39 -14.20 10.60
N LEU A 113 3.39 -14.67 11.35
CA LEU A 113 1.98 -14.53 11.00
C LEU A 113 1.60 -13.05 10.86
N TYR A 114 1.96 -12.22 11.83
CA TYR A 114 1.70 -10.79 11.80
C TYR A 114 2.38 -10.10 10.61
N SER A 115 3.65 -10.43 10.35
CA SER A 115 4.42 -9.92 9.20
C SER A 115 3.72 -10.23 7.87
N ILE A 116 3.18 -11.43 7.71
CA ILE A 116 2.46 -11.82 6.48
C ILE A 116 1.17 -10.99 6.31
N PHE A 117 0.43 -10.72 7.38
CA PHE A 117 -0.72 -9.80 7.30
C PHE A 117 -0.31 -8.38 6.94
N GLN A 118 0.80 -7.88 7.48
CA GLN A 118 1.33 -6.55 7.12
C GLN A 118 1.73 -6.48 5.64
N LYS A 119 2.47 -7.48 5.15
CA LYS A 119 2.84 -7.58 3.72
C LYS A 119 1.59 -7.65 2.83
N ALA A 120 0.59 -8.43 3.22
CA ALA A 120 -0.69 -8.53 2.53
C ALA A 120 -1.39 -7.17 2.43
N LEU A 121 -1.50 -6.44 3.55
CA LEU A 121 -2.07 -5.10 3.59
C LEU A 121 -1.29 -4.14 2.69
N ASN A 122 0.05 -4.06 2.82
CA ASN A 122 0.89 -3.18 2.02
C ASN A 122 0.74 -3.46 0.51
N ASN A 123 0.71 -4.74 0.12
CA ASN A 123 0.47 -5.13 -1.26
C ASN A 123 -0.92 -4.72 -1.75
N ALA A 124 -1.95 -4.89 -0.91
CA ALA A 124 -3.31 -4.47 -1.22
C ALA A 124 -3.43 -2.96 -1.44
N VAL A 125 -2.57 -2.18 -0.77
CA VAL A 125 -2.51 -0.75 -0.98
C VAL A 125 -1.74 -0.38 -2.25
N LYS A 126 -0.54 -0.92 -2.47
CA LYS A 126 0.23 -0.72 -3.71
C LYS A 126 -0.55 -1.12 -4.96
N SER A 127 -1.29 -2.22 -4.91
CA SER A 127 -2.10 -2.68 -6.05
C SER A 127 -3.19 -1.68 -6.42
N LYS A 128 -3.77 -0.97 -5.43
CA LYS A 128 -4.73 0.10 -5.71
C LYS A 128 -4.04 1.28 -6.35
N THR A 129 -2.95 1.79 -5.78
CA THR A 129 -2.26 2.99 -6.31
C THR A 129 -1.84 2.80 -7.77
N ALA A 130 -1.35 1.61 -8.11
CA ALA A 130 -0.99 1.24 -9.48
C ALA A 130 -2.22 1.15 -10.42
N SER A 131 -3.29 0.48 -9.99
CA SER A 131 -4.56 0.40 -10.75
C SER A 131 -5.16 1.79 -11.02
N GLU A 132 -4.95 2.69 -10.08
CA GLU A 132 -5.45 4.04 -10.07
C GLU A 132 -4.65 5.03 -10.93
N ALA A 133 -3.33 4.83 -11.05
CA ALA A 133 -2.45 5.61 -11.90
C ALA A 133 -2.58 5.25 -13.39
N ALA A 134 -3.07 4.05 -13.71
CA ALA A 134 -3.33 3.61 -15.07
C ALA A 134 -4.57 4.31 -15.63
N ALA A 135 -4.37 5.41 -16.38
CA ALA A 135 -5.40 6.28 -16.93
C ALA A 135 -6.47 5.58 -17.81
N ASP A 136 -6.19 4.38 -18.32
CA ASP A 136 -7.05 3.63 -19.24
C ASP A 136 -7.99 2.61 -18.56
N GLY A 137 -7.94 2.45 -17.23
CA GLY A 137 -8.78 1.46 -16.53
C GLY A 137 -8.50 -0.01 -16.91
N THR A 138 -7.44 -0.26 -17.68
CA THR A 138 -7.00 -1.59 -18.15
C THR A 138 -6.47 -2.47 -17.03
N LEU A 139 -5.90 -1.89 -15.97
CA LEU A 139 -5.42 -2.60 -14.79
C LEU A 139 -6.52 -2.72 -13.73
N LYS A 140 -7.27 -3.82 -13.80
CA LYS A 140 -8.20 -4.22 -12.72
C LYS A 140 -7.37 -4.62 -11.49
N SER A 141 -7.59 -3.93 -10.37
CA SER A 141 -6.91 -4.28 -9.11
C SER A 141 -7.13 -5.76 -8.76
N MET A 142 -6.05 -6.43 -8.38
CA MET A 142 -6.03 -7.86 -8.03
C MET A 142 -6.79 -8.17 -6.75
N TRP A 143 -6.92 -7.20 -5.85
CA TRP A 143 -7.64 -7.33 -4.59
C TRP A 143 -9.14 -7.05 -4.77
N SER A 144 -9.98 -8.04 -4.49
CA SER A 144 -11.43 -7.86 -4.47
C SER A 144 -11.91 -7.35 -3.12
N THR A 145 -13.13 -6.84 -3.08
CA THR A 145 -13.84 -6.48 -1.85
C THR A 145 -13.93 -7.65 -0.85
N ASP A 146 -14.06 -8.88 -1.34
CA ASP A 146 -14.16 -10.09 -0.52
C ASP A 146 -12.82 -10.45 0.11
N GLU A 147 -11.70 -10.10 -0.54
CA GLU A 147 -10.37 -10.24 0.06
C GLU A 147 -10.28 -9.40 1.34
N TYR A 148 -10.61 -8.11 1.27
CA TYR A 148 -10.53 -7.22 2.44
C TYR A 148 -11.38 -7.72 3.59
N ASP A 149 -12.60 -8.20 3.31
CA ASP A 149 -13.49 -8.76 4.33
C ASP A 149 -12.89 -10.04 4.95
N TRP A 150 -12.32 -10.93 4.13
CA TRP A 150 -11.64 -12.13 4.62
C TRP A 150 -10.47 -11.77 5.55
N PHE A 151 -9.56 -10.89 5.13
CA PHE A 151 -8.38 -10.53 5.94
C PHE A 151 -8.80 -9.75 7.22
N SER A 152 -9.79 -8.86 7.13
CA SER A 152 -10.32 -8.12 8.28
C SER A 152 -10.96 -9.05 9.32
N ARG A 153 -11.80 -9.99 8.88
CA ARG A 153 -12.43 -10.96 9.79
C ARG A 153 -11.41 -11.89 10.43
N ASN A 154 -10.41 -12.35 9.67
CA ASN A 154 -9.39 -13.24 10.21
C ASN A 154 -8.50 -12.52 11.23
N SER A 155 -8.07 -11.29 10.96
CA SER A 155 -7.32 -10.48 11.93
C SER A 155 -8.13 -10.19 13.18
N TYR A 156 -9.43 -9.89 13.08
CA TYR A 156 -10.31 -9.76 14.24
C TYR A 156 -10.38 -11.03 15.09
N ASN A 157 -10.60 -12.18 14.45
CA ASN A 157 -10.65 -13.47 15.14
C ASN A 157 -9.32 -13.80 15.83
N LEU A 158 -8.19 -13.42 15.22
CA LEU A 158 -6.87 -13.58 15.82
C LEU A 158 -6.65 -12.63 17.00
N ALA A 159 -7.15 -11.40 16.95
CA ALA A 159 -7.12 -10.49 18.08
C ALA A 159 -7.88 -11.06 19.29
N LEU A 160 -9.08 -11.63 19.05
CA LEU A 160 -9.85 -12.31 20.10
C LEU A 160 -9.12 -13.53 20.66
N ARG A 161 -8.51 -14.34 19.81
CA ARG A 161 -7.71 -15.50 20.24
C ARG A 161 -6.49 -15.05 21.06
N ALA A 162 -5.84 -13.96 20.66
CA ALA A 162 -4.70 -13.42 21.36
C ALA A 162 -5.04 -12.97 22.78
N LEU A 163 -6.23 -12.38 23.00
CA LEU A 163 -6.70 -11.99 24.34
C LEU A 163 -6.82 -13.19 25.31
N GLN A 164 -7.05 -14.39 24.79
CA GLN A 164 -7.25 -15.59 25.60
C GLN A 164 -6.00 -16.44 25.76
N HIS A 165 -5.14 -16.48 24.74
CA HIS A 165 -4.13 -17.52 24.62
C HIS A 165 -2.72 -17.03 24.28
N TRP A 166 -2.54 -15.77 23.85
CA TRP A 166 -1.25 -15.26 23.39
C TRP A 166 -0.83 -14.00 24.19
N PRO A 167 0.42 -13.54 24.05
CA PRO A 167 0.82 -12.28 24.62
C PRO A 167 -0.07 -11.11 24.16
N PRO A 168 -0.42 -10.17 25.06
CA PRO A 168 -1.41 -9.12 24.79
C PRO A 168 -1.02 -8.16 23.66
N GLN A 169 0.26 -8.02 23.36
CA GLN A 169 0.76 -7.25 22.22
C GLN A 169 0.14 -7.70 20.88
N TYR A 170 -0.11 -9.00 20.72
CA TYR A 170 -0.70 -9.54 19.49
C TYR A 170 -2.18 -9.19 19.38
N ALA A 171 -2.90 -9.04 20.49
CA ALA A 171 -4.27 -8.57 20.45
C ALA A 171 -4.34 -7.14 19.88
N LEU A 172 -3.43 -6.26 20.33
CA LEU A 172 -3.32 -4.90 19.79
C LEU A 172 -2.94 -4.93 18.30
N HIS A 173 -1.88 -5.64 17.94
CA HIS A 173 -1.39 -5.76 16.56
C HIS A 173 -2.47 -6.24 15.59
N PHE A 174 -3.17 -7.33 15.91
CA PHE A 174 -4.23 -7.87 15.05
C PHE A 174 -5.49 -7.00 15.05
N SER A 175 -5.80 -6.31 16.15
CA SER A 175 -6.90 -5.34 16.18
C SER A 175 -6.64 -4.14 15.26
N GLN A 176 -5.41 -3.62 15.24
CA GLN A 176 -4.99 -2.54 14.34
C GLN A 176 -5.09 -2.97 12.88
N LEU A 177 -4.57 -4.16 12.55
CA LEU A 177 -4.71 -4.74 11.21
C LEU A 177 -6.18 -4.86 10.77
N CYS A 178 -7.05 -5.34 11.67
CA CYS A 178 -8.48 -5.46 11.37
C CYS A 178 -9.10 -4.11 11.00
N VAL A 179 -8.82 -3.07 11.79
CA VAL A 179 -9.30 -1.70 11.54
C VAL A 179 -8.75 -1.17 10.23
N GLN A 180 -7.44 -1.32 9.98
CA GLN A 180 -6.79 -0.88 8.75
C GLN A 180 -7.37 -1.56 7.50
N LEU A 181 -7.49 -2.89 7.52
CA LEU A 181 -8.07 -3.67 6.41
C LEU A 181 -9.54 -3.32 6.17
N ARG A 182 -10.31 -3.07 7.24
CA ARG A 182 -11.72 -2.66 7.15
C ARG A 182 -11.85 -1.26 6.57
N ASN A 183 -11.17 -0.27 7.17
CA ASN A 183 -11.21 1.11 6.72
C ASN A 183 -10.80 1.22 5.26
N TYR A 184 -9.78 0.47 4.86
CA TYR A 184 -9.31 0.46 3.50
C TYR A 184 -10.26 -0.26 2.54
N GLY A 185 -10.81 -1.41 2.94
CA GLY A 185 -11.84 -2.13 2.17
C GLY A 185 -13.13 -1.32 2.00
N ASP A 186 -13.56 -0.62 3.04
CA ASP A 186 -14.76 0.23 3.04
C ASP A 186 -14.53 1.52 2.26
N ALA A 187 -13.40 2.20 2.46
CA ALA A 187 -13.01 3.34 1.63
C ALA A 187 -12.97 2.92 0.16
N ARG A 188 -12.36 1.78 -0.16
CA ARG A 188 -12.32 1.25 -1.53
C ARG A 188 -13.70 0.97 -2.11
N LYS A 189 -14.58 0.26 -1.39
CA LYS A 189 -15.98 0.03 -1.79
C LYS A 189 -16.67 1.37 -2.06
N SER A 190 -16.63 2.28 -1.09
CA SER A 190 -17.29 3.57 -1.18
C SER A 190 -16.74 4.42 -2.32
N ILE A 191 -15.42 4.48 -2.53
CA ILE A 191 -14.79 5.32 -3.56
C ILE A 191 -15.06 4.78 -4.96
N ILE A 192 -14.94 3.46 -5.17
CA ILE A 192 -15.24 2.86 -6.48
C ILE A 192 -16.72 3.04 -6.82
N SER A 193 -17.61 2.67 -5.90
CA SER A 193 -19.05 2.84 -6.11
C SER A 193 -19.41 4.30 -6.34
N PHE A 194 -18.81 5.22 -5.58
CA PHE A 194 -19.13 6.64 -5.70
C PHE A 194 -18.55 7.28 -6.97
N ARG A 195 -17.32 6.91 -7.39
CA ARG A 195 -16.72 7.35 -8.67
C ARG A 195 -17.58 6.87 -9.86
N GLU A 196 -17.98 5.60 -9.87
CA GLU A 196 -18.82 5.03 -10.93
C GLU A 196 -20.23 5.63 -10.97
N ILE A 197 -20.84 5.83 -9.81
CA ILE A 197 -22.15 6.49 -9.68
C ILE A 197 -22.04 7.94 -10.13
N ARG A 198 -20.96 8.67 -9.76
CA ARG A 198 -20.74 10.06 -10.18
C ARG A 198 -20.70 10.17 -11.69
N GLU A 199 -19.84 9.43 -12.37
CA GLU A 199 -19.70 9.52 -13.82
C GLU A 199 -21.04 9.25 -14.55
N LYS A 200 -21.87 8.34 -14.01
CA LYS A 200 -23.16 7.98 -14.59
C LYS A 200 -24.31 8.95 -14.26
N LEU A 201 -24.32 9.52 -13.06
CA LEU A 201 -25.44 10.32 -12.54
C LEU A 201 -25.18 11.83 -12.54
N HIS A 202 -23.91 12.28 -12.53
CA HIS A 202 -23.55 13.70 -12.55
C HIS A 202 -24.30 14.52 -13.62
N PRO A 203 -24.44 14.07 -14.90
CA PRO A 203 -25.17 14.85 -15.90
C PRO A 203 -26.70 14.85 -15.71
N ARG A 204 -27.24 13.99 -14.84
CA ARG A 204 -28.69 13.77 -14.65
C ARG A 204 -29.24 14.38 -13.36
N LEU A 205 -28.37 14.85 -12.47
CA LEU A 205 -28.75 15.38 -11.16
C LEU A 205 -29.03 16.87 -11.22
N THR A 206 -29.94 17.35 -10.36
CA THR A 206 -30.17 18.78 -10.13
C THR A 206 -28.94 19.43 -9.49
N GLU A 207 -28.76 20.74 -9.67
CA GLU A 207 -27.61 21.50 -9.15
C GLU A 207 -27.42 21.32 -7.63
N GLN A 208 -28.52 21.32 -6.85
CA GLN A 208 -28.48 21.06 -5.41
C GLN A 208 -28.01 19.63 -5.09
N SER A 209 -28.50 18.63 -5.82
CA SER A 209 -28.09 17.23 -5.64
C SER A 209 -26.62 17.02 -6.02
N GLN A 210 -26.14 17.71 -7.06
CA GLN A 210 -24.73 17.68 -7.46
C GLN A 210 -23.83 18.28 -6.36
N LYS A 211 -24.26 19.39 -5.75
CA LYS A 211 -23.53 20.03 -4.66
C LYS A 211 -23.47 19.14 -3.41
N ASP A 212 -24.60 18.56 -3.00
CA ASP A 212 -24.66 17.65 -1.85
C ASP A 212 -23.81 16.39 -2.06
N PHE A 213 -23.80 15.87 -3.30
CA PHE A 213 -22.96 14.74 -3.68
C PHE A 213 -21.47 15.13 -3.66
N GLY A 214 -21.12 16.33 -4.14
CA GLY A 214 -19.75 16.86 -4.07
C GLY A 214 -19.21 16.97 -2.66
N GLU A 215 -20.02 17.47 -1.70
CA GLU A 215 -19.64 17.55 -0.28
C GLU A 215 -19.37 16.16 0.32
N ARG A 216 -20.24 15.18 0.04
CA ARG A 216 -20.03 13.80 0.49
C ARG A 216 -18.76 13.19 -0.10
N TYR A 217 -18.46 13.51 -1.36
CA TYR A 217 -17.26 13.04 -2.02
C TYR A 217 -15.99 13.63 -1.42
N LEU A 218 -15.98 14.93 -1.14
CA LEU A 218 -14.87 15.60 -0.46
C LEU A 218 -14.60 14.99 0.92
N GLY A 219 -15.66 14.65 1.65
CA GLY A 219 -15.58 13.86 2.86
C GLY A 219 -14.86 12.53 2.60
N LEU A 220 -15.30 11.77 1.60
CA LEU A 220 -14.71 10.47 1.27
C LEU A 220 -13.23 10.55 0.87
N LEU A 221 -12.84 11.53 0.05
CA LEU A 221 -11.44 11.77 -0.32
C LEU A 221 -10.55 12.14 0.88
N SER A 222 -11.11 12.87 1.86
CA SER A 222 -10.37 13.18 3.10
C SER A 222 -10.07 11.92 3.91
N HIS A 223 -11.05 11.01 4.02
CA HIS A 223 -10.85 9.71 4.69
C HIS A 223 -9.90 8.80 3.88
N GLU A 224 -9.94 8.88 2.55
CA GLU A 224 -8.98 8.17 1.69
C GLU A 224 -7.55 8.65 1.96
N PHE A 225 -7.33 9.96 2.04
CA PHE A 225 -6.03 10.53 2.34
C PHE A 225 -5.53 10.07 3.71
N GLU A 226 -6.38 10.14 4.73
CA GLU A 226 -6.07 9.69 6.09
C GLU A 226 -5.71 8.20 6.12
N ALA A 227 -6.45 7.35 5.41
CA ALA A 227 -6.13 5.94 5.28
C ALA A 227 -4.78 5.73 4.59
N CYS A 228 -4.49 6.46 3.51
CA CYS A 228 -3.19 6.36 2.83
C CYS A 228 -2.02 6.79 3.73
N VAL A 229 -2.19 7.84 4.53
CA VAL A 229 -1.18 8.28 5.51
C VAL A 229 -0.94 7.20 6.58
N HIS A 230 -2.00 6.65 7.18
CA HIS A 230 -1.89 5.61 8.20
C HIS A 230 -1.31 4.29 7.69
N LEU A 231 -1.42 4.04 6.40
CA LEU A 231 -0.91 2.83 5.74
C LEU A 231 0.45 3.06 5.06
N GLU A 232 1.06 4.23 5.27
CA GLU A 232 2.33 4.64 4.67
C GLU A 232 2.36 4.54 3.15
N VAL A 233 1.23 4.82 2.50
CA VAL A 233 1.10 4.79 1.05
C VAL A 233 1.18 6.20 0.53
N TRP A 234 2.43 6.61 0.37
CA TRP A 234 2.82 7.97 0.04
C TRP A 234 2.51 8.33 -1.41
N ASP A 235 2.63 7.36 -2.32
CA ASP A 235 2.53 7.57 -3.78
C ASP A 235 1.12 8.00 -4.22
N ALA A 236 0.09 7.65 -3.45
CA ALA A 236 -1.30 8.02 -3.73
C ALA A 236 -1.65 9.46 -3.34
N LEU A 237 -0.92 10.02 -2.37
CA LEU A 237 -1.28 11.29 -1.73
C LEU A 237 -1.35 12.47 -2.72
N PRO A 238 -0.41 12.65 -3.67
CA PRO A 238 -0.49 13.75 -4.64
C PRO A 238 -1.78 13.73 -5.47
N ARG A 239 -2.20 12.55 -5.92
CA ARG A 239 -3.43 12.37 -6.71
C ARG A 239 -4.67 12.77 -5.91
N ILE A 240 -4.76 12.36 -4.65
CA ILE A 240 -5.91 12.69 -3.81
C ILE A 240 -5.99 14.21 -3.60
N VAL A 241 -4.84 14.87 -3.38
CA VAL A 241 -4.75 16.34 -3.29
C VAL A 241 -5.27 17.01 -4.57
N GLU A 242 -4.84 16.54 -5.73
CA GLU A 242 -5.32 17.07 -7.03
C GLU A 242 -6.83 16.88 -7.19
N GLU A 243 -7.37 15.73 -6.80
CA GLU A 243 -8.79 15.44 -6.92
C GLU A 243 -9.64 16.32 -5.99
N VAL A 244 -9.18 16.52 -4.75
CA VAL A 244 -9.81 17.45 -3.79
C VAL A 244 -9.74 18.89 -4.29
N ALA A 245 -8.61 19.30 -4.88
CA ALA A 245 -8.41 20.65 -5.37
C ALA A 245 -9.39 21.05 -6.49
N LYS A 246 -9.92 20.11 -7.27
CA LYS A 246 -10.92 20.35 -8.33
C LYS A 246 -12.21 21.00 -7.81
N PHE A 247 -12.53 20.81 -6.53
CA PHE A 247 -13.72 21.39 -5.92
C PHE A 247 -13.54 22.85 -5.47
N GLY A 248 -12.31 23.39 -5.52
CA GLY A 248 -12.03 24.78 -5.18
C GLY A 248 -12.29 25.14 -3.71
N GLN A 249 -12.42 24.14 -2.82
CA GLN A 249 -12.69 24.35 -1.40
C GLN A 249 -11.41 24.29 -0.55
N LEU A 250 -11.29 25.20 0.41
CA LEU A 250 -10.09 25.30 1.25
C LEU A 250 -10.08 24.36 2.44
N GLN A 251 -11.24 24.10 3.05
CA GLN A 251 -11.29 23.30 4.28
C GLN A 251 -10.82 21.85 4.08
N PRO A 252 -11.21 21.15 2.99
CA PRO A 252 -10.70 19.81 2.72
C PRO A 252 -9.17 19.78 2.52
N LEU A 253 -8.62 20.74 1.76
CA LEU A 253 -7.17 20.86 1.54
C LEU A 253 -6.43 21.14 2.86
N ARG A 254 -7.01 21.96 3.76
CA ARG A 254 -6.46 22.21 5.10
C ARG A 254 -6.41 20.99 5.97
N ARG A 255 -7.50 20.24 6.02
CA ARG A 255 -7.56 18.98 6.77
C ARG A 255 -6.47 18.02 6.30
N ILE A 256 -6.32 17.85 4.99
CA ILE A 256 -5.28 17.01 4.38
C ILE A 256 -3.88 17.55 4.69
N GLY A 257 -3.69 18.87 4.66
CA GLY A 257 -2.43 19.50 5.05
C GLY A 257 -2.04 19.26 6.49
N ASP A 258 -3.01 19.27 7.42
CA ASP A 258 -2.73 18.96 8.82
C ASP A 258 -2.40 17.47 9.02
N MET A 259 -3.02 16.57 8.24
CA MET A 259 -2.70 15.14 8.25
C MET A 259 -1.25 14.87 7.82
N ILE A 260 -0.79 15.47 6.70
CA ILE A 260 0.59 15.24 6.23
C ILE A 260 1.65 15.86 7.14
N LEU A 261 1.34 16.95 7.83
CA LEU A 261 2.25 17.57 8.81
C LEU A 261 2.51 16.70 10.03
N CYS A 262 1.56 15.85 10.39
CA CYS A 262 1.67 14.90 11.50
C CYS A 262 2.18 13.52 11.06
N ALA A 263 2.40 13.30 9.75
CA ALA A 263 2.78 12.02 9.20
C ALA A 263 4.30 11.85 9.12
N ASP A 264 4.78 10.63 9.39
CA ASP A 264 6.19 10.25 9.20
C ASP A 264 6.49 9.87 7.74
N ALA A 265 6.14 10.77 6.82
CA ALA A 265 6.32 10.57 5.39
C ALA A 265 7.79 10.70 4.95
N PRO A 266 8.24 9.92 3.93
CA PRO A 266 9.52 10.14 3.28
C PRO A 266 9.67 11.59 2.82
N THR A 267 10.85 12.18 3.01
CA THR A 267 11.08 13.61 2.79
C THR A 267 10.68 14.06 1.39
N ALA A 268 11.00 13.29 0.35
CA ALA A 268 10.64 13.61 -1.03
C ALA A 268 9.11 13.75 -1.21
N THR A 269 8.34 12.80 -0.66
CA THR A 269 6.88 12.80 -0.76
C THR A 269 6.25 13.88 0.11
N PHE A 270 6.74 14.08 1.33
CA PHE A 270 6.31 15.16 2.20
C PHE A 270 6.43 16.52 1.49
N LEU A 271 7.60 16.80 0.90
CA LEU A 271 7.86 18.05 0.20
C LEU A 271 6.93 18.20 -1.01
N LEU A 272 6.73 17.14 -1.81
CA LEU A 272 5.83 17.15 -2.96
C LEU A 272 4.37 17.45 -2.59
N VAL A 273 3.83 16.73 -1.60
CA VAL A 273 2.44 16.88 -1.16
C VAL A 273 2.20 18.26 -0.56
N LEU A 274 3.11 18.73 0.30
CA LEU A 274 2.98 20.03 0.95
C LEU A 274 3.10 21.19 -0.05
N GLU A 275 3.97 21.07 -1.04
CA GLU A 275 4.09 22.04 -2.14
C GLU A 275 2.81 22.08 -3.00
N ASN A 276 2.26 20.92 -3.38
CA ASN A 276 0.99 20.84 -4.11
C ASN A 276 -0.14 21.53 -3.35
N LEU A 277 -0.26 21.26 -2.04
CA LEU A 277 -1.27 21.89 -1.17
C LEU A 277 -1.13 23.42 -1.12
N ILE A 278 0.09 23.93 -0.93
CA ILE A 278 0.37 25.38 -0.94
C ILE A 278 -0.04 26.00 -2.27
N ASN A 279 0.35 25.38 -3.39
CA ASN A 279 0.03 25.86 -4.74
C ASN A 279 -1.48 25.93 -4.98
N HIS A 280 -2.24 24.91 -4.58
CA HIS A 280 -3.71 24.91 -4.71
C HIS A 280 -4.38 25.93 -3.79
N CYS A 281 -3.97 26.00 -2.53
CA CYS A 281 -4.52 26.97 -1.58
C CYS A 281 -4.26 28.43 -2.01
N LEU A 282 -3.08 28.73 -2.53
CA LEU A 282 -2.74 30.06 -3.06
C LEU A 282 -3.63 30.46 -4.23
N ARG A 283 -3.89 29.53 -5.15
CA ARG A 283 -4.79 29.76 -6.30
C ARG A 283 -6.21 30.08 -5.82
N ILE A 284 -6.73 29.33 -4.85
CA ILE A 284 -8.09 29.51 -4.33
C ILE A 284 -8.21 30.81 -3.50
N GLU A 285 -7.26 31.11 -2.62
CA GLU A 285 -7.29 32.32 -1.76
C GLU A 285 -6.80 33.59 -2.47
N LYS A 286 -6.63 33.56 -3.80
CA LYS A 286 -6.11 34.68 -4.60
C LYS A 286 -4.81 35.25 -4.02
N HIS A 287 -3.89 34.38 -3.58
CA HIS A 287 -2.56 34.71 -3.07
C HIS A 287 -2.52 35.33 -1.65
N LYS A 288 -3.54 35.10 -0.80
CA LYS A 288 -3.43 35.42 0.64
C LYS A 288 -2.57 34.35 1.34
N ILE A 289 -1.45 34.78 1.93
CA ILE A 289 -0.47 33.88 2.55
C ILE A 289 -0.81 33.59 4.02
N ASP A 290 -1.62 34.43 4.66
CA ASP A 290 -1.78 34.49 6.12
C ASP A 290 -2.18 33.13 6.74
N LYS A 291 -2.97 32.32 6.02
CA LYS A 291 -3.47 31.02 6.51
C LYS A 291 -2.62 29.81 6.11
N ILE A 292 -1.62 29.99 5.25
CA ILE A 292 -0.71 28.91 4.79
C ILE A 292 0.75 29.22 5.14
N ALA A 293 1.04 30.36 5.78
CA ALA A 293 2.37 30.76 6.21
C ALA A 293 3.06 29.69 7.08
N ARG A 294 2.28 28.97 7.92
CA ARG A 294 2.79 27.82 8.69
C ARG A 294 3.39 26.75 7.77
N TRP A 295 2.65 26.38 6.72
CA TRP A 295 3.06 25.33 5.80
C TRP A 295 4.27 25.74 4.97
N ILE A 296 4.29 26.98 4.49
CA ILE A 296 5.43 27.56 3.77
C ILE A 296 6.70 27.52 4.64
N ARG A 297 6.59 27.90 5.92
CA ARG A 297 7.71 27.83 6.86
C ARG A 297 8.22 26.41 7.05
N VAL A 298 7.31 25.45 7.26
CA VAL A 298 7.68 24.04 7.46
C VAL A 298 8.33 23.47 6.19
N LEU A 299 7.78 23.76 5.02
CA LEU A 299 8.34 23.32 3.74
C LEU A 299 9.77 23.84 3.55
N LEU A 300 9.98 25.16 3.75
CA LEU A 300 11.30 25.77 3.62
C LEU A 300 12.31 25.19 4.63
N GLN A 301 11.91 25.02 5.89
CA GLN A 301 12.77 24.43 6.93
C GLN A 301 13.21 23.01 6.57
N LYS A 302 12.29 22.18 6.05
CA LYS A 302 12.59 20.82 5.62
C LYS A 302 13.44 20.78 4.35
N SER A 303 13.18 21.66 3.38
CA SER A 303 14.01 21.76 2.16
C SER A 303 15.44 22.19 2.47
N LEU A 304 15.65 23.12 3.41
CA LEU A 304 17.00 23.56 3.83
C LEU A 304 17.85 22.44 4.43
N GLN A 305 17.24 21.35 4.89
CA GLN A 305 17.97 20.22 5.50
C GLN A 305 18.49 19.20 4.47
N GLY A 306 18.05 19.25 3.20
CA GLY A 306 18.43 18.21 2.24
C GLY A 306 18.23 18.51 0.75
N ASP A 307 17.66 19.66 0.37
CA ASP A 307 17.41 20.05 -1.02
C ASP A 307 17.45 21.58 -1.15
N LEU A 308 18.68 22.13 -1.21
CA LEU A 308 18.95 23.57 -1.25
C LEU A 308 18.41 24.22 -2.53
N ASP A 309 18.50 23.53 -3.67
CA ASP A 309 17.97 24.04 -4.94
C ASP A 309 16.45 24.21 -4.88
N ARG A 310 15.74 23.27 -4.24
CA ARG A 310 14.30 23.40 -4.01
C ARG A 310 13.98 24.52 -3.02
N ALA A 311 14.77 24.66 -1.95
CA ALA A 311 14.60 25.77 -1.00
C ALA A 311 14.74 27.14 -1.70
N GLU A 312 15.73 27.30 -2.57
CA GLU A 312 15.96 28.51 -3.35
C GLU A 312 14.76 28.82 -4.26
N ARG A 313 14.28 27.83 -5.03
CA ARG A 313 13.08 28.00 -5.88
C ARG A 313 11.85 28.42 -5.08
N LEU A 314 11.64 27.81 -3.91
CA LEU A 314 10.52 28.16 -3.03
C LEU A 314 10.61 29.59 -2.52
N VAL A 315 11.81 30.07 -2.16
CA VAL A 315 12.02 31.46 -1.73
C VAL A 315 11.65 32.44 -2.85
N TYR A 316 12.11 32.19 -4.08
CA TYR A 316 11.75 33.03 -5.23
C TYR A 316 10.24 33.03 -5.50
N GLN A 317 9.60 31.87 -5.42
CA GLN A 317 8.15 31.77 -5.58
C GLN A 317 7.40 32.58 -4.51
N ILE A 318 7.80 32.50 -3.24
CA ILE A 318 7.19 33.25 -2.14
C ILE A 318 7.40 34.77 -2.34
N LEU A 319 8.59 35.18 -2.77
CA LEU A 319 8.91 36.58 -3.04
C LEU A 319 8.02 37.16 -4.15
N ASP A 320 7.85 36.45 -5.27
CA ASP A 320 6.95 36.85 -6.35
C ASP A 320 5.49 36.99 -5.86
N ILE A 321 5.00 36.04 -5.06
CA ILE A 321 3.66 36.11 -4.47
C ILE A 321 3.51 37.35 -3.57
N CYS A 322 4.50 37.62 -2.71
CA CYS A 322 4.51 38.80 -1.84
C CYS A 322 4.54 40.11 -2.63
N GLN A 323 5.35 40.18 -3.69
CA GLN A 323 5.43 41.35 -4.57
C GLN A 323 4.11 41.63 -5.28
N ARG A 324 3.43 40.59 -5.81
CA ARG A 324 2.10 40.73 -6.43
C ARG A 324 1.03 41.21 -5.45
N ARG A 325 1.15 40.89 -4.15
CA ARG A 325 0.27 41.44 -3.09
C ARG A 325 0.56 42.91 -2.83
N ALA A 326 1.83 43.32 -2.79
CA ALA A 326 2.23 44.70 -2.56
C ALA A 326 1.70 45.63 -3.66
N VAL A 327 1.81 45.23 -4.93
CA VAL A 327 1.30 46.01 -6.08
C VAL A 327 -0.22 46.17 -6.03
N LYS A 328 -0.98 45.17 -5.56
CA LYS A 328 -2.44 45.28 -5.41
C LYS A 328 -2.89 46.23 -4.30
N HIS A 329 -2.03 46.51 -3.31
CA HIS A 329 -2.33 47.45 -2.24
C HIS A 329 -1.95 48.91 -2.57
N THR A 330 -1.13 49.15 -3.58
CA THR A 330 -0.73 50.51 -4.01
C THR A 330 -1.71 51.18 -4.98
N PHE A 331 -2.72 50.45 -5.48
CA PHE A 331 -3.74 50.94 -6.42
C PHE A 331 -5.17 50.97 -5.84
N CYS A 332 -5.31 51.02 -4.51
CA CYS A 332 -6.59 51.26 -3.83
C CYS A 332 -6.55 52.54 -3.01
#